data_AF-A0A6M4BF83-F1
#
_entry.id   AF-A0A6M4BF83-F1
#
_cell.length_a   1.000
_cell.length_b   1.000
_cell.length_c   1.000
_cell.angle_alpha   90.00
_cell.angle_beta   90.00
_cell.angle_gamma   90.00
#
_symmetry.space_group_name_H-M   'P 1'
#
loop_
_entity.id
_entity.type
_entity.pdbx_description
1 polymer ?
#
loop_
_entity_poly.entity_id
_entity_poly.type
_entity_poly.pdbx_seq_one_letter_code
_entity_poly.pdbx_strand_id
1 'polypeptide(L)'
;RCNLFWSGPKTIMIGWVDTVRICVIRKRSQVELQTRDVTEYLVDPIHSFPTDYYISGLGPLDDQLVILGVPKKCDPETGKAQRPVLIVGDYKDFGEFCELSTDHLSIREFQKYSCNDYHLDILIEENKLFIVSPKDIVVANPYDIDDEVNWL
;
A
#
# COMPACT_ATOMS: atom_id res chain seq x y z
N ARG A 1 1.26 -9.35 -8.14
CA ARG A 1 2.48 -9.44 -7.29
C ARG A 1 2.05 -9.32 -5.83
N CYS A 2 2.78 -9.91 -4.88
CA CYS A 2 2.57 -9.68 -3.45
C CYS A 2 3.42 -8.48 -3.01
N ASN A 3 2.81 -7.49 -2.33
CA ASN A 3 3.51 -6.33 -1.79
C ASN A 3 3.42 -6.39 -0.27
N LEU A 4 4.52 -6.21 0.45
CA LEU A 4 4.52 -6.31 1.90
C LEU A 4 5.56 -5.39 2.52
N PHE A 5 5.29 -4.97 3.75
CA PHE A 5 6.23 -4.21 4.55
C PHE A 5 5.97 -4.46 6.05
N TRP A 6 6.96 -4.12 6.87
CA TRP A 6 6.85 -4.18 8.32
C TRP A 6 6.27 -2.87 8.85
N SER A 7 5.07 -2.91 9.42
CA SER A 7 4.48 -1.75 10.12
C SER A 7 4.89 -1.68 11.59
N GLY A 8 5.59 -2.71 12.09
CA GLY A 8 6.18 -2.73 13.42
C GLY A 8 7.05 -3.97 13.64
N PRO A 9 7.62 -4.14 14.85
CA PRO A 9 8.60 -5.20 15.12
C PRO A 9 8.07 -6.63 14.94
N LYS A 10 6.75 -6.80 15.05
CA LYS A 10 6.06 -8.10 14.91
C LYS A 10 4.83 -8.00 14.02
N THR A 11 4.64 -6.90 13.31
CA THR A 11 3.45 -6.66 12.49
C THR A 11 3.88 -6.49 11.05
N ILE A 12 3.32 -7.32 10.18
CA ILE A 12 3.56 -7.29 8.74
C ILE A 12 2.25 -7.00 8.03
N MET A 13 2.30 -6.08 7.07
CA MET A 13 1.18 -5.81 6.18
C MET A 13 1.43 -6.46 4.83
N ILE A 14 0.39 -7.08 4.28
CA ILE A 14 0.45 -7.85 3.04
C ILE A 14 -0.66 -7.38 2.12
N GLY A 15 -0.29 -6.77 1.01
CA GLY A 15 -1.15 -6.41 -0.10
C GLY A 15 -1.15 -7.49 -1.16
N TRP A 16 -2.31 -8.08 -1.42
CA TRP A 16 -2.49 -9.11 -2.43
C TRP A 16 -3.72 -8.82 -3.27
N VAL A 17 -3.52 -8.65 -4.58
CA VAL A 17 -4.56 -8.29 -5.56
C VAL A 17 -5.24 -7.00 -5.14
N ASP A 18 -6.31 -7.06 -4.36
CA ASP A 18 -7.10 -5.92 -3.91
C ASP A 18 -7.35 -5.93 -2.41
N THR A 19 -6.68 -6.81 -1.67
CA THR A 19 -6.88 -6.98 -0.24
C THR A 19 -5.59 -6.63 0.50
N VAL A 20 -5.70 -5.80 1.52
CA VAL A 20 -4.63 -5.59 2.51
C VAL A 20 -4.94 -6.46 3.73
N ARG A 21 -3.94 -7.21 4.18
CA ARG A 21 -4.01 -8.07 5.35
C ARG A 21 -2.95 -7.66 6.35
N ILE A 22 -3.38 -7.43 7.59
CA ILE A 22 -2.51 -7.11 8.71
C ILE A 22 -2.31 -8.39 9.51
N CYS A 23 -1.05 -8.80 9.64
CA CYS A 23 -0.67 -10.01 10.34
C CYS A 23 0.28 -9.70 11.49
N VAL A 24 0.18 -10.47 12.57
CA VAL A 24 1.12 -10.43 13.69
C VAL A 24 1.91 -11.73 13.73
N ILE A 25 3.22 -11.60 13.93
CA ILE A 25 4.14 -12.72 14.08
C ILE A 25 4.31 -12.99 15.57
N ARG A 26 3.89 -14.19 15.99
CA ARG A 26 4.03 -14.65 17.37
C ARG A 26 4.78 -15.97 17.43
N LYS A 27 5.40 -16.22 18.58
CA LYS A 27 6.03 -17.50 18.91
C LYS A 27 4.96 -18.54 19.21
N ARG A 28 5.14 -19.75 18.70
CA ARG A 28 4.28 -20.91 19.01
C ARG A 28 4.41 -21.28 20.50
N SER A 29 3.32 -21.71 21.10
CA SER A 29 3.32 -22.34 22.41
C SER A 29 4.00 -23.72 22.36
N GLN A 30 4.42 -24.23 23.53
CA GLN A 30 5.04 -25.57 23.61
C GLN A 30 4.11 -26.67 23.09
N VAL A 31 2.79 -26.53 23.26
CA VAL A 31 1.79 -27.49 22.77
C VAL A 31 1.71 -27.48 21.24
N GLU A 32 1.75 -26.29 20.62
CA GLU A 32 1.77 -26.14 19.15
C GLU A 32 3.06 -26.68 18.51
N LEU A 33 4.18 -26.71 19.25
CA LEU A 33 5.47 -27.26 18.78
C LEU A 33 5.55 -28.79 18.87
N GLN A 34 4.72 -29.43 19.70
CA GLN A 34 4.73 -30.89 19.86
C GLN A 34 4.07 -31.63 18.71
N THR A 35 3.28 -30.93 17.89
CA THR A 35 2.33 -31.57 16.96
C THR A 35 2.86 -31.77 15.53
N ARG A 36 4.07 -31.29 15.18
CA ARG A 36 4.80 -31.53 13.91
C ARG A 36 6.16 -30.82 13.94
N ASP A 37 7.03 -31.14 12.98
CA ASP A 37 8.25 -30.35 12.67
C ASP A 37 7.82 -29.00 12.05
N VAL A 38 7.47 -28.05 12.92
CA VAL A 38 7.00 -26.71 12.55
C VAL A 38 7.99 -25.65 13.02
N THR A 39 8.02 -24.51 12.33
CA THR A 39 8.88 -23.38 12.71
C THR A 39 8.56 -22.86 14.11
N GLU A 40 9.42 -22.05 14.70
CA GLU A 40 9.16 -21.46 16.03
C GLU A 40 8.07 -20.36 15.99
N TYR A 41 7.93 -19.68 14.85
CA TYR A 41 7.03 -18.54 14.68
C TYR A 41 5.91 -18.85 13.70
N LEU A 42 4.71 -18.36 14.02
CA LEU A 42 3.57 -18.35 13.12
C LEU A 42 3.11 -16.93 12.82
N VAL A 43 2.30 -16.82 11.77
CA VAL A 43 1.69 -15.58 11.31
C VAL A 43 0.19 -15.68 11.58
N ASP A 44 -0.33 -14.84 12.48
CA ASP A 44 -1.76 -14.74 12.73
C ASP A 44 -2.35 -13.57 11.91
N PRO A 45 -3.36 -13.82 11.06
CA PRO A 45 -4.09 -12.73 10.43
C PRO A 45 -4.97 -12.05 11.48
N ILE A 46 -4.68 -10.78 11.77
CA ILE A 46 -5.45 -10.00 12.74
C ILE A 46 -6.63 -9.33 12.07
N HIS A 47 -6.37 -8.74 10.90
CA HIS A 47 -7.36 -7.96 10.19
C HIS A 47 -7.14 -8.01 8.68
N SER A 48 -8.18 -7.80 7.90
CA SER A 48 -8.10 -7.69 6.44
C SER A 48 -9.21 -6.79 5.93
N PHE A 49 -8.87 -5.91 5.00
CA PHE A 49 -9.83 -5.04 4.33
C PHE A 49 -9.60 -5.08 2.81
N PRO A 50 -10.68 -5.04 2.02
CA PRO A 50 -10.59 -4.88 0.58
C PRO A 50 -10.30 -3.42 0.22
N THR A 51 -9.85 -3.22 -1.01
CA THR A 51 -9.64 -1.91 -1.64
C THR A 51 -10.34 -1.90 -2.99
N ASP A 52 -10.67 -0.73 -3.51
CA ASP A 52 -11.26 -0.57 -4.85
C ASP A 52 -10.22 -0.63 -5.99
N TYR A 53 -8.98 -0.95 -5.65
CA TYR A 53 -7.82 -0.89 -6.53
C TYR A 53 -7.09 -2.23 -6.58
N TYR A 54 -6.35 -2.46 -7.66
CA TYR A 54 -5.32 -3.48 -7.69
C TYR A 54 -4.03 -2.92 -7.11
N ILE A 55 -3.58 -3.52 -6.00
CA ILE A 55 -2.43 -3.08 -5.22
C ILE A 55 -1.15 -3.34 -6.01
N SER A 56 -0.43 -2.26 -6.23
CA SER A 56 0.86 -2.23 -6.95
C SER A 56 2.03 -2.00 -5.99
N GLY A 57 1.77 -1.42 -4.81
CA GLY A 57 2.74 -1.22 -3.74
C GLY A 57 2.07 -0.81 -2.43
N LEU A 58 2.76 -1.02 -1.31
CA LEU A 58 2.34 -0.62 0.04
C LEU A 58 3.55 -0.04 0.78
N GLY A 59 3.31 0.88 1.70
CA GLY A 59 4.34 1.28 2.65
C GLY A 59 3.83 2.19 3.76
N PRO A 60 4.67 2.47 4.77
CA PRO A 60 4.31 3.35 5.87
C PRO A 60 4.48 4.82 5.50
N LEU A 61 3.60 5.66 6.04
CA LEU A 61 3.83 7.10 6.16
C LEU A 61 3.47 7.51 7.58
N ASP A 62 4.49 7.72 8.40
CA ASP A 62 4.36 7.88 9.86
C ASP A 62 3.47 6.77 10.47
N ASP A 63 2.27 7.14 10.93
CA ASP A 63 1.30 6.25 11.56
C ASP A 63 0.21 5.73 10.60
N GLN A 64 0.27 6.13 9.33
CA GLN A 64 -0.69 5.85 8.28
C GLN A 64 -0.16 4.82 7.29
N LEU A 65 -1.07 4.30 6.47
CA LEU A 65 -0.76 3.39 5.38
C LEU A 65 -0.84 4.11 4.05
N VAL A 66 0.18 3.89 3.22
CA VAL A 66 0.19 4.31 1.82
C VAL A 66 -0.07 3.10 0.92
N ILE A 67 -0.98 3.26 -0.02
CA ILE A 67 -1.32 2.26 -1.03
C ILE A 67 -1.12 2.87 -2.42
N LEU A 68 -0.25 2.26 -3.22
CA LEU A 68 -0.20 2.53 -4.66
C LEU A 68 -1.13 1.54 -5.35
N GLY A 69 -2.16 2.03 -6.02
CA GLY A 69 -3.20 1.24 -6.63
C GLY A 69 -3.48 1.59 -8.10
N VAL A 70 -4.01 0.63 -8.86
CA VAL A 70 -4.62 0.91 -10.17
C VAL A 70 -6.12 0.63 -10.06
N PRO A 71 -7.01 1.54 -10.49
CA PRO A 71 -8.45 1.31 -10.42
C PRO A 71 -8.86 0.02 -11.14
N LYS A 72 -9.73 -0.79 -10.51
CA LYS A 72 -10.19 -2.06 -11.09
C LYS A 72 -11.02 -1.88 -12.35
N LYS A 73 -11.79 -0.79 -12.40
CA LYS A 73 -12.67 -0.46 -13.53
C LYS A 73 -11.89 0.33 -14.57
N CYS A 74 -12.13 0.05 -15.85
CA CYS A 74 -11.66 0.91 -16.93
C CYS A 74 -12.44 2.23 -16.97
N ASP A 75 -11.84 3.21 -17.63
CA ASP A 75 -12.50 4.46 -17.96
C ASP A 75 -13.76 4.19 -18.83
N PRO A 76 -14.94 4.70 -18.44
CA PRO A 76 -16.20 4.35 -19.09
C PRO A 76 -16.33 4.92 -20.50
N GLU A 77 -15.64 6.00 -20.84
CA GLU A 77 -15.73 6.65 -22.15
C GLU A 77 -14.77 6.02 -23.16
N THR A 78 -13.56 5.71 -22.71
CA THR A 78 -12.47 5.23 -23.58
C THR A 78 -12.27 3.72 -23.50
N GLY A 79 -12.80 3.05 -22.48
CA GLY A 79 -12.60 1.62 -22.21
C GLY A 79 -11.18 1.24 -21.80
N LYS A 80 -10.30 2.22 -21.57
CA LYS A 80 -8.88 2.02 -21.26
C LYS A 80 -8.62 2.01 -19.75
N ALA A 81 -7.45 1.52 -19.35
CA ALA A 81 -7.02 1.58 -17.96
C ALA A 81 -6.98 3.04 -17.47
N GLN A 82 -7.38 3.24 -16.21
CA GLN A 82 -7.36 4.55 -15.54
C GLN A 82 -5.98 4.85 -14.94
N ARG A 83 -5.76 6.10 -14.52
CA ARG A 83 -4.51 6.52 -13.89
C ARG A 83 -4.28 5.76 -12.59
N PRO A 84 -3.04 5.33 -12.29
CA PRO A 84 -2.70 4.82 -10.97
C PRO A 84 -2.91 5.92 -9.92
N VAL A 85 -3.23 5.50 -8.71
CA VAL A 85 -3.52 6.37 -7.58
C VAL A 85 -2.59 6.07 -6.42
N LEU A 86 -2.20 7.11 -5.70
CA LEU A 86 -1.54 7.01 -4.41
C LEU A 86 -2.55 7.38 -3.34
N ILE A 87 -2.79 6.47 -2.40
CA ILE A 87 -3.82 6.63 -1.37
C ILE A 87 -3.11 6.61 -0.02
N VAL A 88 -3.46 7.56 0.85
CA VAL A 88 -3.02 7.61 2.24
C VAL A 88 -4.25 7.41 3.12
N GLY A 89 -4.17 6.54 4.11
CA GLY A 89 -5.29 6.30 5.01
C GLY A 89 -4.93 5.70 6.34
N ASP A 90 -5.86 5.85 7.28
CA ASP A 90 -5.79 5.22 8.60
C ASP A 90 -6.32 3.79 8.57
N TYR A 91 -5.68 2.92 9.33
CA TYR A 91 -6.03 1.49 9.44
C TYR A 91 -6.18 1.01 10.89
N LYS A 92 -6.05 1.92 11.86
CA LYS A 92 -6.01 1.61 13.29
C LYS A 92 -7.41 1.49 13.91
N ASP A 93 -8.41 2.11 13.31
CA ASP A 93 -9.77 2.15 13.85
C ASP A 93 -10.63 0.99 13.34
N PHE A 94 -11.14 0.19 14.29
CA PHE A 94 -12.26 -0.76 14.17
C PHE A 94 -12.33 -1.68 12.94
N GLY A 95 -11.20 -1.95 12.28
CA GLY A 95 -11.14 -2.89 11.17
C GLY A 95 -11.72 -2.36 9.86
N GLU A 96 -11.71 -1.04 9.66
CA GLU A 96 -11.96 -0.45 8.35
C GLU A 96 -10.80 0.48 7.99
N PHE A 97 -10.48 0.52 6.70
CA PHE A 97 -9.50 1.46 6.17
C PHE A 97 -10.21 2.77 5.83
N CYS A 98 -9.73 3.87 6.41
CA CYS A 98 -10.28 5.20 6.20
C CYS A 98 -9.35 5.98 5.27
N GLU A 99 -9.79 6.21 4.03
CA GLU A 99 -9.06 7.02 3.05
C GLU A 99 -9.03 8.49 3.49
N LEU A 100 -7.83 9.05 3.63
CA LEU A 100 -7.59 10.43 4.03
C LEU A 100 -7.21 11.31 2.83
N SER A 101 -6.40 10.77 1.92
CA SER A 101 -5.98 11.44 0.69
C SER A 101 -5.86 10.44 -0.45
N THR A 102 -6.21 10.89 -1.66
CA THR A 102 -6.10 10.11 -2.89
C THR A 102 -5.61 11.00 -4.03
N ASP A 103 -4.43 10.69 -4.55
CA ASP A 103 -3.78 11.44 -5.63
C ASP A 103 -3.70 10.61 -6.92
N HIS A 104 -4.22 11.16 -8.02
CA HIS A 104 -4.16 10.54 -9.34
C HIS A 104 -2.84 10.88 -10.05
N LEU A 105 -2.00 9.88 -10.29
CA LEU A 105 -0.65 10.10 -10.83
C LEU A 105 -0.68 10.30 -12.34
N SER A 106 -0.01 11.36 -12.81
CA SER A 106 0.08 11.73 -14.23
C SER A 106 1.25 11.04 -14.93
N ILE A 107 1.23 9.71 -15.00
CA ILE A 107 2.28 8.91 -15.65
C ILE A 107 2.05 8.79 -17.16
N ARG A 108 3.09 8.91 -17.98
CA ARG A 108 2.99 8.81 -19.44
C ARG A 108 2.58 7.40 -19.85
N GLU A 109 1.65 7.32 -20.80
CA GLU A 109 1.15 6.06 -21.36
C GLU A 109 0.57 5.08 -20.33
N PHE A 110 0.08 5.59 -19.18
CA PHE A 110 -0.50 4.79 -18.09
C PHE A 110 -1.55 3.77 -18.58
N GLN A 111 -2.27 4.09 -19.66
CA GLN A 111 -3.30 3.24 -20.25
C GLN A 111 -2.78 1.90 -20.80
N LYS A 112 -1.46 1.78 -21.02
CA LYS A 112 -0.81 0.56 -21.53
C LYS A 112 -0.27 -0.33 -20.41
N TYR A 113 -0.33 0.14 -19.17
CA TYR A 113 0.30 -0.51 -18.02
C TYR A 113 -0.74 -1.18 -17.12
N SER A 114 -0.30 -2.21 -16.42
CA SER A 114 -1.03 -2.97 -15.41
C SER A 114 -0.51 -2.65 -14.01
N CYS A 115 -1.21 -3.12 -12.98
CA CYS A 115 -0.77 -2.94 -11.58
C CYS A 115 0.64 -3.50 -11.30
N ASN A 116 1.11 -4.50 -12.06
CA ASN A 116 2.45 -5.04 -11.83
C ASN A 116 3.56 -4.16 -12.42
N ASP A 117 3.23 -3.18 -13.28
CA ASP A 117 4.22 -2.30 -13.91
C ASP A 117 4.62 -1.11 -13.02
N TYR A 118 3.84 -0.85 -11.97
CA TYR A 118 4.12 0.22 -11.01
C TYR A 118 4.75 -0.34 -9.75
N HIS A 119 5.65 0.43 -9.14
CA HIS A 119 6.31 0.08 -7.89
C HIS A 119 6.30 1.27 -6.94
N LEU A 120 6.05 1.01 -5.67
CA LEU A 120 6.20 2.01 -4.60
C LEU A 120 7.43 1.63 -3.78
N ASP A 121 8.30 2.60 -3.56
CA ASP A 121 9.37 2.54 -2.57
C ASP A 121 9.31 3.77 -1.68
N ILE A 122 9.77 3.65 -0.43
CA ILE A 122 9.67 4.70 0.57
C ILE A 122 11.01 4.85 1.27
N LEU A 123 11.55 6.07 1.20
CA LEU A 123 12.70 6.47 2.00
C LEU A 123 12.18 7.07 3.31
N ILE A 124 12.04 6.21 4.32
CA ILE A 124 11.42 6.54 5.61
C ILE A 124 12.17 7.68 6.31
N GLU A 125 13.50 7.72 6.20
CA GLU A 125 14.32 8.74 6.85
C GLU A 125 14.07 10.16 6.33
N GLU A 126 13.60 10.28 5.08
CA GLU A 126 13.28 11.56 4.44
C GLU A 126 11.77 11.74 4.22
N ASN A 127 10.94 10.78 4.67
CA ASN A 127 9.52 10.68 4.36
C ASN A 127 9.20 10.84 2.86
N LYS A 128 10.07 10.37 1.97
CA LYS A 128 9.88 10.49 0.51
C LYS A 128 9.33 9.20 -0.09
N LEU A 129 8.38 9.37 -1.01
CA LEU A 129 7.77 8.26 -1.73
C LEU A 129 8.22 8.28 -3.19
N PHE A 130 8.69 7.14 -3.68
CA PHE A 130 9.12 6.96 -5.05
C PHE A 130 8.16 6.01 -5.75
N ILE A 131 7.45 6.53 -6.75
CA ILE A 131 6.59 5.74 -7.62
C ILE A 131 7.31 5.53 -8.94
N VAL A 132 7.71 4.30 -9.19
CA VAL A 132 8.45 3.91 -10.40
C VAL A 132 7.50 3.22 -11.36
N SER A 133 7.55 3.64 -12.62
CA SER A 133 6.85 3.05 -13.76
C SER A 133 7.83 2.78 -14.91
N PRO A 134 7.43 2.10 -15.99
CA PRO A 134 8.35 1.78 -17.09
C PRO A 134 8.98 3.00 -17.77
N LYS A 135 8.35 4.18 -17.70
CA LYS A 135 8.81 5.41 -18.39
C LYS A 135 9.02 6.61 -17.47
N ASP A 136 8.47 6.61 -16.27
CA ASP A 136 8.50 7.74 -15.34
C ASP A 136 8.85 7.29 -13.93
N ILE A 137 9.53 8.18 -13.21
CA ILE A 137 9.68 8.12 -11.76
C ILE A 137 9.00 9.37 -11.21
N VAL A 138 8.02 9.18 -10.33
CA VAL A 138 7.35 10.25 -9.60
C VAL A 138 7.88 10.24 -8.18
N VAL A 139 8.30 11.41 -7.69
CA VAL A 139 8.67 11.61 -6.29
C VAL A 139 7.54 12.38 -5.64
N ALA A 140 6.93 11.82 -4.61
CA ALA A 140 5.92 12.47 -3.81
C ALA A 140 6.50 12.79 -2.43
N ASN A 141 6.20 13.98 -1.94
CA ASN A 141 6.52 14.44 -0.60
C ASN A 141 5.22 14.51 0.22
N PRO A 142 5.27 14.31 1.55
CA PRO A 142 4.16 14.64 2.42
C PRO A 142 3.90 16.14 2.36
N TYR A 143 2.65 16.53 2.52
CA TYR A 143 2.23 17.93 2.51
C TYR A 143 2.88 18.67 3.68
N ASP A 144 3.64 19.73 3.41
CA ASP A 144 4.16 20.65 4.44
C ASP A 144 3.36 21.95 4.46
N ILE A 145 3.38 22.67 5.57
CA ILE A 145 2.77 24.00 5.76
C ILE A 145 3.32 24.99 4.72
N ASP A 146 4.57 24.80 4.27
CA ASP A 146 5.20 25.60 3.22
C ASP A 146 4.59 25.38 1.82
N ASP A 147 3.80 24.31 1.62
CA ASP A 147 3.06 24.05 0.37
C ASP A 147 1.71 24.79 0.29
N GLU A 148 1.29 25.50 1.35
CA GLU A 148 0.15 26.43 1.27
C GLU A 148 0.47 27.61 0.34
N VAL A 149 0.06 27.49 -0.92
CA VAL A 149 0.02 28.65 -1.81
C VAL A 149 -1.05 29.61 -1.28
N ASN A 150 -0.61 30.61 -0.52
CA ASN A 150 -1.40 31.79 -0.19
C ASN A 150 -1.77 32.49 -1.52
N TRP A 151 -2.96 32.20 -2.02
CA TRP A 151 -3.57 33.00 -3.06
C TRP A 151 -3.91 34.36 -2.43
N LEU A 152 -3.15 35.39 -2.78
CA LEU A 152 -3.44 36.80 -2.51
C LEU A 152 -4.07 37.45 -3.74
#